data_AF-A0A2N9LM00-F1
#
_entry.id   AF-A0A2N9LM00-F1
#
_cell.length_a   1.000
_cell.length_b   1.000
_cell.length_c   1.000
_cell.angle_alpha   90.00
_cell.angle_beta   90.00
_cell.angle_gamma   90.00
#
_symmetry.space_group_name_H-M   'P 1'
#
loop_
_entity.id
_entity.type
_entity.pdbx_description
1 polymer ?
#
loop_
_entity_poly.entity_id
_entity_poly.type
_entity_poly.pdbx_seq_one_letter_code
_entity_poly.pdbx_strand_id
1 'polypeptide(L)'
;MANTFDIALSIIFFFTQFRITRLLLGAAHKRLAGPALRATRAAIALFDLLLFAGYVLSFSDLAARLRVPGRLASVVGACALVYLMIATGVLALHTAVQYIRKRFEPSLDPGRRRLLNAAGNAVLAAPFAVLGYGYVRRTDFRVREIDVPIPDLPHDLDGLRILQLSDIHLSAFLGEADLARVVDAAVETRPHLAVITGDLISARGDPLDACIRQLARVKADAGVFGCMGNHERYARVEAYTEQAAARVGIRFLRGHAEPLRFGDSLLNLAGVDHQSKAGGKRYLVGAEKLVQPGAVNILLSHNPDVFPVAAAQGYNLMLAGHTHGGQVTVEILDQAINPARFFTPYVYGLYRAGGAAAYVTRGIGTIGIPARIGAPPEISVLRLRKA
;
A
#
# COMPACT_ATOMS: atom_id res chain seq x y z
N MET A 1 16.28 2.64 -10.72
CA MET A 1 16.81 3.56 -9.70
C MET A 1 15.91 3.40 -8.50
N ALA A 2 16.48 3.15 -7.32
CA ALA A 2 15.73 3.11 -6.07
C ALA A 2 15.02 4.45 -5.85
N ASN A 3 13.74 4.44 -5.46
CA ASN A 3 13.06 5.68 -5.11
C ASN A 3 13.61 6.18 -3.75
N THR A 4 13.33 7.43 -3.37
CA THR A 4 13.84 8.02 -2.12
C THR A 4 13.44 7.20 -0.89
N PHE A 5 12.28 6.52 -0.92
CA PHE A 5 11.81 5.65 0.15
C PHE A 5 12.69 4.40 0.31
N ASP A 6 13.00 3.72 -0.78
CA ASP A 6 13.86 2.54 -0.81
C ASP A 6 15.26 2.85 -0.25
N ILE A 7 15.79 4.04 -0.55
CA ILE A 7 17.08 4.51 -0.03
C ILE A 7 16.99 4.71 1.49
N ALA A 8 15.98 5.43 1.96
CA ALA A 8 15.77 5.67 3.39
C ALA A 8 15.58 4.35 4.16
N LEU A 9 14.76 3.45 3.64
CA LEU A 9 14.53 2.12 4.21
C LEU A 9 15.82 1.30 4.28
N SER A 10 16.66 1.37 3.24
CA SER A 10 17.95 0.68 3.20
C SER A 10 18.93 1.25 4.23
N ILE A 11 18.98 2.57 4.41
CA ILE A 11 19.78 3.20 5.46
C ILE A 11 19.33 2.73 6.85
N ILE A 12 18.02 2.72 7.10
CA ILE A 12 17.45 2.22 8.37
C ILE A 12 17.81 0.75 8.57
N PHE A 13 17.67 -0.09 7.54
CA PHE A 13 18.03 -1.51 7.58
C PHE A 13 19.48 -1.72 8.00
N PHE A 14 20.44 -1.10 7.28
CA PHE A 14 21.85 -1.27 7.56
C PHE A 14 22.23 -0.74 8.94
N PHE A 15 21.68 0.42 9.35
CA PHE A 15 21.96 0.97 10.66
C PHE A 15 21.42 0.09 11.79
N THR A 16 20.14 -0.29 11.73
CA THR A 16 19.50 -1.14 12.73
C THR A 16 20.23 -2.48 12.83
N GLN A 17 20.51 -3.13 11.71
CA GLN A 17 21.16 -4.43 11.73
C GLN A 17 22.61 -4.34 12.23
N PHE A 18 23.38 -3.34 11.79
CA PHE A 18 24.73 -3.11 12.31
C PHE A 18 24.73 -2.95 13.84
N ARG A 19 23.76 -2.22 14.40
CA ARG A 19 23.65 -2.05 15.85
C ARG A 19 23.32 -3.36 16.56
N ILE A 20 22.40 -4.15 16.03
CA ILE A 20 22.05 -5.46 16.59
C ILE A 20 23.25 -6.42 16.53
N THR A 21 23.91 -6.52 15.39
CA THR A 21 25.11 -7.36 15.21
C THR A 21 26.20 -6.99 16.22
N ARG A 22 26.45 -5.69 16.45
CA ARG A 22 27.42 -5.24 17.48
C ARG A 22 27.02 -5.64 18.89
N LEU A 23 25.73 -5.56 19.23
CA LEU A 23 25.24 -5.98 20.56
C LEU A 23 25.38 -7.48 20.76
N LEU A 24 25.01 -8.28 19.76
CA LEU A 24 25.12 -9.74 19.80
C LEU A 24 26.57 -10.20 19.91
N LEU A 25 27.47 -9.64 19.10
CA LEU A 25 28.90 -9.94 19.16
C LEU A 25 29.50 -9.55 20.52
N GLY A 26 29.19 -8.34 21.01
CA GLY A 26 29.66 -7.88 22.32
C GLY A 26 29.16 -8.76 23.48
N ALA A 27 27.92 -9.27 23.41
CA ALA A 27 27.40 -10.21 24.38
C ALA A 27 28.08 -11.59 24.30
N ALA A 28 28.32 -12.09 23.08
CA ALA A 28 29.03 -13.35 22.84
C ALA A 28 30.47 -13.29 23.39
N HIS A 29 31.20 -12.20 23.14
CA HIS A 29 32.55 -11.99 23.65
C HIS A 29 32.66 -12.02 25.18
N LYS A 30 31.63 -11.54 25.87
CA LYS A 30 31.60 -11.52 27.34
C LYS A 30 31.32 -12.89 27.96
N ARG A 31 30.74 -13.83 27.20
CA ARG A 31 30.20 -15.10 27.74
C ARG A 31 30.85 -16.36 27.17
N LEU A 32 31.46 -16.27 25.99
CA LEU A 32 31.94 -17.42 25.23
C LEU A 32 33.40 -17.22 24.82
N ALA A 33 34.12 -18.33 24.66
CA ALA A 33 35.50 -18.36 24.18
C ALA A 33 35.73 -19.54 23.22
N GLY A 34 36.89 -19.55 22.55
CA GLY A 34 37.35 -20.69 21.76
C GLY A 34 36.40 -21.10 20.62
N PRO A 35 36.16 -22.41 20.40
CA PRO A 35 35.29 -22.91 19.33
C PRO A 35 33.85 -22.38 19.41
N ALA A 36 33.29 -22.27 20.62
CA ALA A 36 31.91 -21.80 20.82
C ALA A 36 31.74 -20.36 20.34
N LEU A 37 32.69 -19.47 20.66
CA LEU A 37 32.67 -18.09 20.17
C LEU A 37 32.78 -18.01 18.63
N ARG A 38 33.58 -18.88 18.01
CA ARG A 38 33.70 -18.94 16.54
C ARG A 38 32.38 -19.39 15.90
N ALA A 39 31.75 -20.42 16.44
CA ALA A 39 30.46 -20.90 15.98
C ALA A 39 29.38 -19.82 16.10
N THR A 40 29.31 -19.11 17.23
CA THR A 40 28.35 -18.00 17.42
C THR A 40 28.59 -16.86 16.43
N ARG A 41 29.84 -16.50 16.14
CA ARG A 41 30.16 -15.49 15.12
C ARG A 41 29.71 -15.90 13.72
N ALA A 42 29.96 -17.15 13.34
CA ALA A 42 29.51 -17.69 12.07
C ALA A 42 27.98 -17.70 11.98
N ALA A 43 27.28 -18.06 13.05
CA ALA A 43 25.83 -18.02 13.11
C ALA A 43 25.26 -16.60 12.96
N ILE A 44 25.87 -15.60 13.61
CA ILE A 44 25.47 -14.18 13.46
C ILE A 44 25.70 -13.72 12.01
N ALA A 45 26.85 -14.02 11.42
CA ALA A 45 27.14 -13.64 10.04
C ALA A 45 26.18 -14.30 9.04
N LEU A 46 25.85 -15.58 9.25
CA LEU A 46 24.86 -16.29 8.44
C LEU A 46 23.47 -15.67 8.59
N PHE A 47 23.06 -15.33 9.81
CA PHE A 47 21.80 -14.63 10.07
C PHE A 47 21.73 -13.29 9.34
N ASP A 48 22.78 -12.47 9.43
CA ASP A 48 22.87 -11.18 8.74
C ASP A 48 22.78 -11.34 7.21
N LEU A 49 23.43 -12.37 6.66
CA LEU A 49 23.38 -12.69 5.23
C LEU A 49 21.98 -13.12 4.79
N LEU A 50 21.33 -14.03 5.54
CA LEU A 50 19.99 -14.50 5.23
C LEU A 50 18.95 -13.38 5.34
N LEU A 51 19.09 -12.53 6.36
CA LEU A 51 18.23 -11.37 6.53
C LEU A 51 18.41 -10.36 5.40
N PHE A 52 19.65 -10.08 4.99
CA PHE A 52 19.93 -9.22 3.85
C PHE A 52 19.34 -9.79 2.56
N ALA A 53 19.52 -11.09 2.30
CA ALA A 53 18.90 -11.76 1.17
C ALA A 53 17.37 -11.62 1.21
N GLY A 54 16.74 -11.83 2.37
CA GLY A 54 15.31 -11.63 2.52
C GLY A 54 14.86 -10.19 2.31
N TYR A 55 15.61 -9.21 2.81
CA TYR A 55 15.34 -7.79 2.57
C TYR A 55 15.41 -7.45 1.08
N VAL A 56 16.41 -7.97 0.36
CA VAL A 56 16.53 -7.81 -1.11
C VAL A 56 15.31 -8.38 -1.83
N LEU A 57 14.75 -9.50 -1.35
CA LEU A 57 13.53 -10.09 -1.92
C LEU A 57 12.24 -9.31 -1.63
N SER A 58 12.27 -8.36 -0.69
CA SER A 58 11.12 -7.49 -0.42
C SER A 58 10.84 -6.47 -1.53
N PHE A 59 11.82 -6.21 -2.41
CA PHE A 59 11.67 -5.35 -3.58
C PHE A 59 11.06 -6.14 -4.75
N SER A 60 9.76 -5.98 -4.99
CA SER A 60 8.99 -6.75 -6.00
C SER A 60 9.61 -6.72 -7.40
N ASP A 61 10.08 -5.57 -7.88
CA ASP A 61 10.76 -5.46 -9.19
C ASP A 61 12.06 -6.29 -9.24
N LEU A 62 12.83 -6.29 -8.15
CA LEU A 62 14.08 -7.04 -8.08
C LEU A 62 13.83 -8.55 -7.96
N ALA A 63 12.90 -8.96 -7.11
CA ALA A 63 12.46 -10.35 -6.99
C ALA A 63 11.96 -10.89 -8.35
N ALA A 64 11.20 -10.08 -9.09
CA ALA A 64 10.74 -10.42 -10.43
C ALA A 64 11.90 -10.57 -11.44
N ARG A 65 12.89 -9.66 -11.43
CA ARG A 65 14.10 -9.75 -12.27
C ARG A 65 14.93 -11.00 -11.97
N LEU A 66 15.03 -11.37 -10.69
CA LEU A 66 15.72 -12.57 -10.22
C LEU A 66 14.90 -13.86 -10.45
N ARG A 67 13.67 -13.76 -10.98
CA ARG A 67 12.76 -14.88 -11.25
C ARG A 67 12.47 -15.74 -10.01
N VAL A 68 12.48 -15.14 -8.82
CA VAL A 68 12.12 -15.83 -7.58
C VAL A 68 10.62 -16.09 -7.57
N PRO A 69 10.15 -17.28 -7.15
CA PRO A 69 8.71 -17.54 -7.03
C PRO A 69 8.03 -16.48 -6.16
N GLY A 70 6.93 -15.90 -6.65
CA GLY A 70 6.27 -14.75 -6.01
C GLY A 70 5.96 -14.99 -4.54
N ARG A 71 5.28 -16.10 -4.24
CA ARG A 71 4.94 -16.50 -2.86
C ARG A 71 6.16 -16.61 -1.94
N LEU A 72 7.28 -17.14 -2.44
CA LEU A 72 8.51 -17.27 -1.66
C LEU A 72 9.11 -15.89 -1.39
N ALA A 73 9.23 -15.04 -2.42
CA ALA A 73 9.75 -13.69 -2.28
C ALA A 73 8.89 -12.86 -1.30
N SER A 74 7.56 -12.93 -1.42
CA SER A 74 6.63 -12.23 -0.53
C SER A 74 6.76 -12.68 0.92
N VAL A 75 6.82 -14.00 1.18
CA VAL A 75 6.93 -14.52 2.56
C VAL A 75 8.29 -14.18 3.18
N VAL A 76 9.39 -14.45 2.47
CA VAL A 76 10.74 -14.20 2.99
C VAL A 76 10.99 -12.70 3.14
N GLY A 77 10.56 -11.89 2.17
CA GLY A 77 10.63 -10.44 2.23
C GLY A 77 9.79 -9.86 3.38
N ALA A 78 8.56 -10.36 3.57
CA ALA A 78 7.73 -9.98 4.70
C ALA A 78 8.39 -10.27 6.04
N CYS A 79 8.96 -11.47 6.22
CA CYS A 79 9.68 -11.84 7.43
C CYS A 79 10.84 -10.88 7.71
N ALA A 80 11.62 -10.51 6.70
CA ALA A 80 12.72 -9.56 6.83
C ALA A 80 12.25 -8.15 7.22
N LEU A 81 11.18 -7.65 6.60
CA LEU A 81 10.60 -6.33 6.91
C LEU A 81 9.93 -6.30 8.30
N VAL A 82 9.24 -7.36 8.69
CA VAL A 82 8.67 -7.53 10.02
C VAL A 82 9.77 -7.52 11.08
N TYR A 83 10.84 -8.30 10.87
CA TYR A 83 12.01 -8.27 11.72
C TYR A 83 12.56 -6.85 11.81
N LEU A 84 12.79 -6.17 10.68
CA LEU A 84 13.35 -4.83 10.63
C LEU A 84 12.50 -3.83 11.43
N MET A 85 11.17 -3.89 11.28
CA MET A 85 10.25 -2.99 11.96
C MET A 85 10.28 -3.21 13.48
N ILE A 86 10.18 -4.47 13.92
CA ILE A 86 10.27 -4.83 15.34
C ILE A 86 11.63 -4.43 15.91
N ALA A 87 12.71 -4.84 15.25
CA ALA A 87 14.09 -4.56 15.64
C ALA A 87 14.34 -3.05 15.81
N THR A 88 13.89 -2.25 14.85
CA THR A 88 14.03 -0.79 14.88
C THR A 88 13.22 -0.19 16.03
N GLY A 89 11.95 -0.61 16.20
CA GLY A 89 11.10 -0.15 17.30
C GLY A 89 11.68 -0.50 18.68
N VAL A 90 12.11 -1.74 18.87
CA VAL A 90 12.74 -2.23 20.11
C VAL A 90 14.03 -1.46 20.38
N LEU A 91 14.89 -1.25 19.36
CA LEU A 91 16.14 -0.51 19.53
C LEU A 91 15.91 0.97 19.88
N ALA A 92 14.91 1.61 19.26
CA ALA A 92 14.53 2.98 19.56
C ALA A 92 14.00 3.10 21.01
N LEU A 93 13.08 2.23 21.41
CA LEU A 93 12.53 2.18 22.77
C LEU A 93 13.60 1.86 23.80
N HIS A 94 14.48 0.90 23.51
CA HIS A 94 15.61 0.57 24.37
C HIS A 94 16.52 1.79 24.55
N THR A 95 16.86 2.49 23.47
CA THR A 95 17.70 3.69 23.52
C THR A 95 17.03 4.81 24.33
N ALA A 96 15.74 5.04 24.13
CA ALA A 96 14.96 6.02 24.90
C ALA A 96 14.92 5.66 26.39
N VAL A 97 14.62 4.40 26.73
CA VAL A 97 14.61 3.92 28.13
C VAL A 97 15.98 4.08 28.77
N GLN A 98 17.08 3.76 28.06
CA GLN A 98 18.43 3.94 28.57
C GLN A 98 18.79 5.42 28.78
N TYR A 99 18.38 6.29 27.85
CA TYR A 99 18.59 7.73 27.96
C TYR A 99 17.84 8.33 29.16
N ILE A 100 16.58 7.95 29.34
CA ILE A 100 15.76 8.34 30.49
C ILE A 100 16.38 7.80 31.77
N ARG A 101 16.76 6.52 31.83
CA ARG A 101 17.38 5.91 33.01
C ARG A 101 18.65 6.63 33.46
N LYS A 102 19.49 7.11 32.53
CA LYS A 102 20.70 7.89 32.86
C LYS A 102 20.41 9.23 33.53
N ARG A 103 19.18 9.76 33.37
CA ARG A 103 18.74 11.03 33.97
C ARG A 103 18.17 10.87 35.38
N PHE A 104 17.92 9.64 35.82
CA PHE A 104 17.43 9.36 37.17
C PHE A 104 18.52 8.68 37.99
N GLU A 105 18.63 9.05 39.27
CA GLU A 105 19.54 8.37 40.18
C GLU A 105 19.15 6.89 40.34
N PRO A 106 20.14 5.97 40.48
CA PRO A 106 19.85 4.58 40.74
C PRO A 106 19.03 4.43 42.02
N SER A 107 17.77 4.00 41.90
CA SER A 107 16.97 3.69 43.09
C SER A 107 17.54 2.46 43.80
N LEU A 108 17.86 2.62 45.09
CA LEU A 108 18.32 1.52 45.96
C LEU A 108 17.17 0.59 46.39
N ASP A 109 15.90 0.98 46.16
CA ASP A 109 14.73 0.18 46.52
C ASP A 109 14.52 -1.00 45.54
N PRO A 110 14.59 -2.27 46.02
CA PRO A 110 14.37 -3.45 45.18
C PRO A 110 12.97 -3.52 44.58
N GLY A 111 11.94 -3.01 45.28
CA GLY A 111 10.55 -3.04 44.82
C GLY A 111 10.34 -2.16 43.58
N ARG A 112 10.73 -0.89 43.68
CA ARG A 112 10.72 0.07 42.56
C ARG A 112 11.58 -0.39 41.39
N ARG A 113 12.74 -0.99 41.65
CA ARG A 113 13.60 -1.56 40.60
C ARG A 113 12.92 -2.70 39.82
N ARG A 114 12.22 -3.61 40.52
CA ARG A 114 11.44 -4.69 39.88
C ARG A 114 10.32 -4.11 39.01
N LEU A 115 9.56 -3.15 39.54
CA LEU A 115 8.48 -2.48 38.81
C LEU A 115 8.99 -1.78 37.54
N LEU A 116 10.08 -1.00 37.62
CA LEU A 116 10.67 -0.30 36.48
C LEU A 116 11.24 -1.27 35.42
N ASN A 117 11.75 -2.43 35.84
CA ASN A 117 12.20 -3.46 34.90
C ASN A 117 11.01 -4.14 34.22
N ALA A 118 9.94 -4.46 34.95
CA ALA A 118 8.72 -5.02 34.38
C ALA A 118 8.07 -4.05 33.38
N ALA A 119 7.94 -2.77 33.76
CA ALA A 119 7.44 -1.72 32.88
C ALA A 119 8.32 -1.55 31.63
N GLY A 120 9.66 -1.52 31.80
CA GLY A 120 10.59 -1.46 30.66
C GLY A 120 10.45 -2.65 29.71
N ASN A 121 10.32 -3.87 30.23
CA ASN A 121 10.12 -5.07 29.42
C ASN A 121 8.77 -5.03 28.68
N ALA A 122 7.71 -4.57 29.34
CA ALA A 122 6.40 -4.41 28.71
C ALA A 122 6.46 -3.40 27.55
N VAL A 123 7.16 -2.28 27.73
CA VAL A 123 7.38 -1.28 26.67
C VAL A 123 8.15 -1.87 25.49
N LEU A 124 9.17 -2.70 25.73
CA LEU A 124 9.93 -3.38 24.65
C LEU A 124 9.10 -4.45 23.92
N ALA A 125 8.03 -4.96 24.51
CA ALA A 125 7.10 -5.88 23.85
C ALA A 125 6.07 -5.16 22.94
N ALA A 126 5.90 -3.85 23.08
CA ALA A 126 4.89 -3.08 22.35
C ALA A 126 4.97 -3.21 20.81
N PRO A 127 6.15 -3.18 20.15
CA PRO A 127 6.24 -3.35 18.70
C PRO A 127 5.67 -4.69 18.21
N PHE A 128 5.83 -5.77 18.99
CA PHE A 128 5.26 -7.08 18.67
C PHE A 128 3.73 -7.05 18.77
N ALA A 129 3.18 -6.48 19.84
CA ALA A 129 1.74 -6.37 20.03
C ALA A 129 1.08 -5.52 18.94
N VAL A 130 1.68 -4.38 18.59
CA VAL A 130 1.20 -3.47 17.55
C VAL A 130 1.18 -4.15 16.18
N LEU A 131 2.27 -4.85 15.81
CA LEU A 131 2.31 -5.58 14.55
C LEU A 131 1.34 -6.77 14.54
N GLY A 132 1.24 -7.52 15.64
CA GLY A 132 0.29 -8.63 15.78
C GLY A 132 -1.15 -8.16 15.62
N TYR A 133 -1.50 -7.04 16.25
CA TYR A 133 -2.79 -6.36 16.04
C TYR A 133 -2.99 -6.00 14.57
N GLY A 134 -2.01 -5.34 13.94
CA GLY A 134 -2.09 -4.98 12.54
C GLY A 134 -2.26 -6.17 11.59
N TYR A 135 -1.59 -7.29 11.88
CA TYR A 135 -1.72 -8.54 11.12
C TYR A 135 -3.15 -9.08 11.20
N VAL A 136 -3.74 -9.11 12.39
CA VAL A 136 -5.14 -9.57 12.58
C VAL A 136 -6.13 -8.64 11.89
N ARG A 137 -5.90 -7.32 11.92
CA ARG A 137 -6.79 -6.31 11.32
C ARG A 137 -6.62 -6.13 9.82
N ARG A 138 -5.63 -6.79 9.19
CA ARG A 138 -5.30 -6.58 7.78
C ARG A 138 -6.44 -6.89 6.80
N THR A 139 -7.41 -7.70 7.21
CA THR A 139 -8.58 -8.11 6.41
C THR A 139 -9.90 -7.53 6.95
N ASP A 140 -9.83 -6.59 7.89
CA ASP A 140 -11.00 -5.89 8.46
C ASP A 140 -11.31 -4.65 7.63
N PHE A 141 -11.93 -4.87 6.48
CA PHE A 141 -12.26 -3.80 5.54
C PHE A 141 -13.45 -2.96 6.01
N ARG A 142 -13.54 -1.73 5.49
CA ARG A 142 -14.67 -0.82 5.69
C ARG A 142 -15.24 -0.39 4.35
N VAL A 143 -16.57 -0.33 4.24
CA VAL A 143 -17.24 0.38 3.15
C VAL A 143 -17.27 1.86 3.53
N ARG A 144 -16.82 2.74 2.62
CA ARG A 144 -16.86 4.19 2.82
C ARG A 144 -17.58 4.84 1.66
N GLU A 145 -18.58 5.64 1.99
CA GLU A 145 -19.26 6.50 1.04
C GLU A 145 -18.69 7.92 1.15
N ILE A 146 -18.35 8.53 0.02
CA ILE A 146 -17.70 9.83 -0.04
C ILE A 146 -18.45 10.70 -1.05
N ASP A 147 -18.98 11.84 -0.60
CA ASP A 147 -19.49 12.86 -1.50
C ASP A 147 -18.32 13.62 -2.14
N VAL A 148 -18.29 13.63 -3.47
CA VAL A 148 -17.28 14.32 -4.28
C VAL A 148 -17.94 15.47 -5.01
N PRO A 149 -17.82 16.70 -4.49
CA PRO A 149 -18.39 17.86 -5.14
C PRO A 149 -17.57 18.27 -6.36
N ILE A 150 -18.24 18.40 -7.49
CA ILE A 150 -17.69 18.78 -8.78
C ILE A 150 -18.34 20.11 -9.20
N PRO A 151 -17.54 21.16 -9.51
CA PRO A 151 -18.06 22.39 -10.06
C PRO A 151 -18.79 22.17 -11.38
N ASP A 152 -19.91 22.87 -11.57
CA ASP A 152 -20.73 22.81 -12.78
C ASP A 152 -21.18 21.38 -13.16
N LEU A 153 -21.34 20.50 -12.17
CA LEU A 153 -21.80 19.12 -12.40
C LEU A 153 -23.18 19.12 -13.09
N PRO A 154 -23.32 18.48 -14.27
CA PRO A 154 -24.60 18.31 -14.92
C PRO A 154 -25.61 17.55 -14.04
N HIS A 155 -26.89 17.88 -14.15
CA HIS A 155 -27.92 17.34 -13.26
C HIS A 155 -28.06 15.82 -13.32
N ASP A 156 -27.90 15.19 -14.49
CA ASP A 156 -28.00 13.73 -14.64
C ASP A 156 -26.86 12.97 -13.94
N LEU A 157 -25.76 13.68 -13.60
CA LEU A 157 -24.60 13.11 -12.93
C LEU A 157 -24.62 13.36 -11.41
N ASP A 158 -25.51 14.23 -10.90
CA ASP A 158 -25.65 14.44 -9.45
C ASP A 158 -26.24 13.19 -8.79
N GLY A 159 -25.49 12.63 -7.85
CA GLY A 159 -25.80 11.36 -7.21
C GLY A 159 -25.27 10.13 -7.94
N LEU A 160 -24.49 10.26 -9.02
CA LEU A 160 -23.82 9.13 -9.63
C LEU A 160 -22.91 8.43 -8.61
N ARG A 161 -23.11 7.12 -8.39
CA ARG A 161 -22.34 6.30 -7.45
C ARG A 161 -21.30 5.47 -8.19
N ILE A 162 -20.03 5.71 -7.89
CA ILE A 162 -18.87 5.06 -8.47
C ILE A 162 -18.23 4.18 -7.40
N LEU A 163 -18.26 2.86 -7.57
CA LEU A 163 -17.50 1.93 -6.74
C LEU A 163 -16.05 1.91 -7.20
N GLN A 164 -15.11 2.04 -6.29
CA GLN A 164 -13.68 1.89 -6.55
C GLN A 164 -13.12 0.74 -5.70
N LEU A 165 -12.49 -0.22 -6.37
CA LEU A 165 -11.64 -1.25 -5.78
C LEU A 165 -10.20 -1.06 -6.25
N SER A 166 -9.22 -1.32 -5.38
CA SER A 166 -7.81 -1.10 -5.71
C SER A 166 -6.91 -1.92 -4.79
N ASP A 167 -5.68 -2.15 -5.23
CA ASP A 167 -4.61 -2.75 -4.41
C ASP A 167 -5.09 -4.02 -3.73
N ILE A 168 -5.67 -4.93 -4.52
CA ILE A 168 -6.24 -6.18 -4.04
C ILE A 168 -5.13 -7.09 -3.53
N HIS A 169 -4.05 -7.23 -4.29
CA HIS A 169 -2.90 -8.06 -3.89
C HIS A 169 -3.32 -9.48 -3.47
N LEU A 170 -4.14 -10.14 -4.29
CA LEU A 170 -4.50 -11.54 -4.04
C LEU A 170 -3.23 -12.40 -4.11
N SER A 171 -2.79 -12.91 -2.97
CA SER A 171 -1.40 -13.35 -2.76
C SER A 171 -1.28 -14.26 -1.52
N ALA A 172 -0.07 -14.41 -0.99
CA ALA A 172 0.18 -15.15 0.25
C ALA A 172 -0.53 -14.58 1.49
N PHE A 173 -0.89 -13.29 1.49
CA PHE A 173 -1.40 -12.58 2.67
C PHE A 173 -2.87 -12.15 2.59
N LEU A 174 -3.47 -12.25 1.41
CA LEU A 174 -4.91 -12.10 1.16
C LEU A 174 -5.39 -13.31 0.34
N GLY A 175 -6.27 -14.13 0.91
CA GLY A 175 -6.80 -15.32 0.25
C GLY A 175 -8.07 -15.03 -0.57
N GLU A 176 -8.48 -16.00 -1.39
CA GLU A 176 -9.69 -15.86 -2.21
C GLU A 176 -10.95 -15.69 -1.36
N ALA A 177 -11.04 -16.35 -0.19
CA ALA A 177 -12.15 -16.19 0.73
C ALA A 177 -12.24 -14.76 1.31
N ASP A 178 -11.09 -14.11 1.56
CA ASP A 178 -11.07 -12.72 2.01
C ASP A 178 -11.54 -11.78 0.90
N LEU A 179 -11.07 -12.00 -0.32
CA LEU A 179 -11.52 -11.23 -1.49
C LEU A 179 -13.01 -11.45 -1.77
N ALA A 180 -13.52 -12.67 -1.60
CA ALA A 180 -14.94 -12.97 -1.76
C ALA A 180 -15.80 -12.11 -0.81
N ARG A 181 -15.42 -11.99 0.47
CA ARG A 181 -16.12 -11.12 1.44
C ARG A 181 -16.11 -9.64 1.03
N VAL A 182 -14.98 -9.17 0.49
CA VAL A 182 -14.84 -7.80 -0.03
C VAL A 182 -15.78 -7.58 -1.21
N VAL A 183 -15.80 -8.53 -2.16
CA VAL A 183 -16.66 -8.47 -3.33
C VAL A 183 -18.14 -8.54 -2.96
N ASP A 184 -18.52 -9.37 -1.98
CA ASP A 184 -19.89 -9.46 -1.47
C ASP A 184 -20.38 -8.09 -0.99
N ALA A 185 -19.58 -7.45 -0.12
CA ALA A 185 -19.88 -6.11 0.38
C ALA A 185 -19.89 -5.05 -0.74
N ALA A 186 -19.00 -5.17 -1.74
CA ALA A 186 -18.94 -4.25 -2.88
C ALA A 186 -20.17 -4.39 -3.80
N VAL A 187 -20.71 -5.59 -3.99
CA VAL A 187 -21.94 -5.83 -4.76
C VAL A 187 -23.14 -5.23 -4.06
N GLU A 188 -23.21 -5.34 -2.73
CA GLU A 188 -24.29 -4.75 -1.93
C GLU A 188 -24.36 -3.22 -2.04
N THR A 189 -23.26 -2.57 -2.43
CA THR A 189 -23.29 -1.12 -2.63
C THR A 189 -24.08 -0.69 -3.85
N ARG A 190 -24.50 -1.58 -4.78
CA ARG A 190 -25.28 -1.22 -6.00
C ARG A 190 -24.76 0.02 -6.74
N PRO A 191 -23.52 0.01 -7.24
CA PRO A 191 -22.95 1.16 -7.93
C PRO A 191 -23.51 1.31 -9.35
N HIS A 192 -23.56 2.56 -9.84
CA HIS A 192 -23.90 2.82 -11.24
C HIS A 192 -22.70 2.57 -12.16
N LEU A 193 -21.49 2.83 -11.68
CA LEU A 193 -20.21 2.60 -12.36
C LEU A 193 -19.24 1.91 -11.39
N ALA A 194 -18.47 0.93 -11.84
CA ALA A 194 -17.42 0.33 -11.03
C ALA A 194 -16.05 0.50 -11.69
N VAL A 195 -15.04 0.78 -10.89
CA VAL A 195 -13.66 1.00 -11.34
C VAL A 195 -12.66 0.20 -10.52
N ILE A 196 -11.63 -0.31 -11.18
CA ILE A 196 -10.51 -1.05 -10.59
C ILE A 196 -9.22 -0.27 -10.87
N THR A 197 -8.61 0.32 -9.84
CA THR A 197 -7.45 1.21 -10.01
C THR A 197 -6.11 0.52 -9.76
N GLY A 198 -5.95 -0.72 -10.22
CA GLY A 198 -4.68 -1.44 -10.30
C GLY A 198 -4.36 -2.39 -9.14
N ASP A 199 -3.26 -3.15 -9.30
CA ASP A 199 -2.66 -4.05 -8.31
C ASP A 199 -3.58 -5.21 -7.85
N LEU A 200 -3.95 -6.07 -8.80
CA LEU A 200 -4.80 -7.25 -8.57
C LEU A 200 -4.06 -8.37 -7.84
N ILE A 201 -2.77 -8.52 -8.12
CA ILE A 201 -1.87 -9.54 -7.54
C ILE A 201 -0.55 -8.89 -7.11
N SER A 202 0.24 -9.57 -6.27
CA SER A 202 1.51 -9.02 -5.79
C SER A 202 2.72 -9.44 -6.62
N ALA A 203 2.71 -10.65 -7.18
CA ALA A 203 3.86 -11.17 -7.92
C ALA A 203 3.45 -12.19 -8.99
N ARG A 204 4.40 -12.53 -9.86
CA ARG A 204 4.21 -13.59 -10.86
C ARG A 204 3.95 -14.93 -10.16
N GLY A 205 2.89 -15.62 -10.59
CA GLY A 205 2.47 -16.90 -10.04
C GLY A 205 1.43 -16.80 -8.92
N ASP A 206 1.07 -15.59 -8.50
CA ASP A 206 -0.11 -15.37 -7.67
C ASP A 206 -1.41 -15.64 -8.47
N PRO A 207 -2.54 -15.93 -7.78
CA PRO A 207 -3.76 -16.45 -8.40
C PRO A 207 -4.59 -15.37 -9.13
N LEU A 208 -4.03 -14.78 -10.20
CA LEU A 208 -4.66 -13.72 -10.98
C LEU A 208 -6.04 -14.11 -11.54
N ASP A 209 -6.19 -15.33 -12.05
CA ASP A 209 -7.47 -15.80 -12.59
C ASP A 209 -8.55 -15.89 -11.52
N ALA A 210 -8.18 -16.27 -10.29
CA ALA A 210 -9.11 -16.27 -9.16
C ALA A 210 -9.51 -14.84 -8.77
N CYS A 211 -8.57 -13.89 -8.82
CA CYS A 211 -8.84 -12.47 -8.59
C CYS A 211 -9.85 -11.94 -9.62
N ILE A 212 -9.58 -12.14 -10.91
CA ILE A 212 -10.47 -11.73 -12.01
C ILE A 212 -11.84 -12.39 -11.89
N ARG A 213 -11.90 -13.68 -11.55
CA ARG A 213 -13.17 -14.42 -11.34
C ARG A 213 -13.99 -13.84 -10.18
N GLN A 214 -13.36 -13.45 -9.08
CA GLN A 214 -14.08 -12.78 -7.98
C GLN A 214 -14.57 -11.39 -8.41
N LEU A 215 -13.72 -10.60 -9.07
CA LEU A 215 -14.11 -9.27 -9.57
C LEU A 215 -15.22 -9.31 -10.61
N ALA A 216 -15.33 -10.37 -11.40
CA ALA A 216 -16.40 -10.57 -12.37
C ALA A 216 -17.81 -10.54 -11.77
N ARG A 217 -17.93 -10.79 -10.46
CA ARG A 217 -19.19 -10.75 -9.71
C ARG A 217 -19.67 -9.32 -9.45
N VAL A 218 -18.78 -8.34 -9.48
CA VAL A 218 -19.13 -6.92 -9.43
C VAL A 218 -19.77 -6.53 -10.75
N LYS A 219 -21.04 -6.11 -10.70
CA LYS A 219 -21.80 -5.61 -11.85
C LYS A 219 -22.26 -4.18 -11.57
N ALA A 220 -22.18 -3.34 -12.59
CA ALA A 220 -22.61 -1.95 -12.56
C ALA A 220 -23.23 -1.62 -13.92
N ASP A 221 -24.30 -0.83 -13.93
CA ASP A 221 -25.11 -0.56 -15.14
C ASP A 221 -24.29 0.10 -16.25
N ALA A 222 -23.43 1.05 -15.88
CA ALA A 222 -22.54 1.75 -16.82
C ALA A 222 -21.28 0.95 -17.16
N GLY A 223 -21.04 -0.19 -16.52
CA GLY A 223 -19.91 -1.08 -16.78
C GLY A 223 -18.82 -1.09 -15.69
N VAL A 224 -17.83 -1.96 -15.89
CA VAL A 224 -16.68 -2.13 -15.00
C VAL A 224 -15.39 -1.83 -15.75
N PHE A 225 -14.66 -0.81 -15.30
CA PHE A 225 -13.45 -0.33 -15.99
C PHE A 225 -12.23 -0.34 -15.07
N GLY A 226 -11.04 -0.16 -15.63
CA GLY A 226 -9.85 -0.07 -14.78
C GLY A 226 -8.60 0.47 -15.46
N CYS A 227 -7.54 0.59 -14.67
CA CYS A 227 -6.17 0.82 -15.12
C CYS A 227 -5.22 -0.16 -14.41
N MET A 228 -4.05 -0.42 -14.99
CA MET A 228 -3.07 -1.35 -14.40
C MET A 228 -2.22 -0.64 -13.34
N GLY A 229 -1.89 -1.37 -12.28
CA GLY A 229 -0.95 -0.95 -11.25
C GLY A 229 0.49 -1.32 -11.60
N ASN A 230 1.42 -1.04 -10.68
CA ASN A 230 2.82 -1.40 -10.88
C ASN A 230 3.04 -2.90 -10.73
N HIS A 231 2.22 -3.63 -9.99
CA HIS A 231 2.41 -5.06 -9.78
C HIS A 231 2.04 -5.90 -11.00
N GLU A 232 1.06 -5.49 -11.81
CA GLU A 232 0.84 -6.12 -13.12
C GLU A 232 2.09 -6.02 -14.00
N ARG A 233 2.78 -4.88 -13.95
CA ARG A 233 4.04 -4.66 -14.67
C ARG A 233 5.21 -5.44 -14.11
N TYR A 234 5.35 -5.52 -12.78
CA TYR A 234 6.40 -6.33 -12.15
C TYR A 234 6.22 -7.81 -12.46
N ALA A 235 4.97 -8.30 -12.45
CA ALA A 235 4.63 -9.67 -12.81
C ALA A 235 4.67 -9.94 -14.33
N ARG A 236 4.69 -8.88 -15.16
CA ARG A 236 4.62 -8.92 -16.63
C ARG A 236 3.36 -9.62 -17.15
N VAL A 237 2.22 -9.23 -16.59
CA VAL A 237 0.92 -9.84 -16.86
C VAL A 237 -0.07 -8.86 -17.49
N GLU A 238 0.31 -7.62 -17.80
CA GLU A 238 -0.62 -6.57 -18.24
C GLU A 238 -1.51 -7.02 -19.41
N ALA A 239 -0.90 -7.57 -20.47
CA ALA A 239 -1.62 -8.05 -21.64
C ALA A 239 -2.56 -9.23 -21.33
N TYR A 240 -2.12 -10.14 -20.45
CA TYR A 240 -2.94 -11.27 -20.03
C TYR A 240 -4.12 -10.81 -19.16
N THR A 241 -3.86 -9.94 -18.18
CA THR A 241 -4.88 -9.34 -17.31
C THR A 241 -5.96 -8.67 -18.15
N GLU A 242 -5.58 -7.84 -19.12
CA GLU A 242 -6.52 -7.18 -20.03
C GLU A 242 -7.39 -8.18 -20.79
N GLN A 243 -6.78 -9.19 -21.42
CA GLN A 243 -7.51 -10.20 -22.19
C GLN A 243 -8.43 -11.06 -21.33
N ALA A 244 -7.97 -11.49 -20.15
CA ALA A 244 -8.75 -12.33 -19.25
C ALA A 244 -9.90 -11.56 -18.60
N ALA A 245 -9.66 -10.31 -18.19
CA ALA A 245 -10.66 -9.43 -17.61
C ALA A 245 -11.75 -9.04 -18.63
N ALA A 246 -11.37 -8.80 -19.89
CA ALA A 246 -12.32 -8.49 -20.96
C ALA A 246 -13.34 -9.62 -21.17
N ARG A 247 -12.91 -10.89 -21.06
CA ARG A 247 -13.81 -12.06 -21.19
C ARG A 247 -14.90 -12.13 -20.13
N VAL A 248 -14.71 -11.45 -18.99
CA VAL A 248 -15.69 -11.41 -17.90
C VAL A 248 -16.38 -10.05 -17.75
N GLY A 249 -16.20 -9.16 -18.73
CA GLY A 249 -16.88 -7.87 -18.80
C GLY A 249 -16.18 -6.74 -18.04
N ILE A 250 -14.87 -6.86 -17.77
CA ILE A 250 -14.06 -5.80 -17.15
C ILE A 250 -13.12 -5.23 -18.21
N ARG A 251 -13.17 -3.92 -18.46
CA ARG A 251 -12.33 -3.27 -19.48
C ARG A 251 -11.26 -2.38 -18.87
N PHE A 252 -10.00 -2.77 -19.03
CA PHE A 252 -8.87 -1.91 -18.70
C PHE A 252 -8.63 -0.90 -19.82
N LEU A 253 -8.58 0.39 -19.48
CA LEU A 253 -8.56 1.47 -20.46
C LEU A 253 -7.18 1.76 -21.05
N ARG A 254 -6.09 1.56 -20.28
CA ARG A 254 -4.70 1.52 -20.77
C ARG A 254 -4.30 2.57 -21.83
N GLY A 255 -4.63 3.84 -21.61
CA GLY A 255 -4.35 4.95 -22.53
C GLY A 255 -5.51 5.29 -23.47
N HIS A 256 -6.69 4.71 -23.24
CA HIS A 256 -7.95 5.04 -23.91
C HIS A 256 -8.90 5.75 -22.97
N ALA A 257 -9.94 6.36 -23.56
CA ALA A 257 -11.07 6.92 -22.85
C ALA A 257 -12.37 6.28 -23.35
N GLU A 258 -13.34 6.18 -22.45
CA GLU A 258 -14.67 5.67 -22.71
C GLU A 258 -15.72 6.75 -22.38
N PRO A 259 -16.42 7.29 -23.39
CA PRO A 259 -17.54 8.18 -23.17
C PRO A 259 -18.78 7.40 -22.72
N LEU A 260 -19.31 7.76 -21.55
CA LEU A 260 -20.50 7.17 -20.91
C LEU A 260 -21.60 8.24 -20.84
N ARG A 261 -22.78 7.91 -21.37
CA ARG A 261 -23.93 8.83 -21.42
C ARG A 261 -24.89 8.53 -20.28
N PHE A 262 -25.26 9.57 -19.53
CA PHE A 262 -26.26 9.55 -18.47
C PHE A 262 -27.28 10.64 -18.77
N GLY A 263 -28.46 10.27 -19.26
CA GLY A 263 -29.43 11.25 -19.80
C GLY A 263 -28.82 12.08 -20.93
N ASP A 264 -28.86 13.40 -20.78
CA ASP A 264 -28.25 14.35 -21.72
C ASP A 264 -26.78 14.64 -21.41
N SER A 265 -26.32 14.20 -20.24
CA SER A 265 -24.97 14.46 -19.74
C SER A 265 -23.95 13.42 -20.22
N LEU A 266 -22.73 13.90 -20.47
CA LEU A 266 -21.61 13.06 -20.90
C LEU A 266 -20.55 12.99 -19.80
N LEU A 267 -20.21 11.77 -19.39
CA LEU A 267 -19.06 11.47 -18.54
C LEU A 267 -17.99 10.80 -19.40
N ASN A 268 -16.77 11.28 -19.36
CA ASN A 268 -15.65 10.69 -20.09
C ASN A 268 -14.69 10.02 -19.10
N LEU A 269 -14.59 8.69 -19.16
CA LEU A 269 -13.74 7.92 -18.28
C LEU A 269 -12.44 7.55 -19.01
N ALA A 270 -11.34 8.18 -18.65
CA ALA A 270 -10.01 7.85 -19.16
C ALA A 270 -9.25 6.96 -18.17
N GLY A 271 -8.34 6.12 -18.65
CA GLY A 271 -7.46 5.37 -17.76
C GLY A 271 -6.04 5.28 -18.28
N VAL A 272 -5.06 5.50 -17.39
CA VAL A 272 -3.62 5.41 -17.70
C VAL A 272 -2.98 4.46 -16.70
N ASP A 273 -2.28 3.45 -17.22
CA ASP A 273 -1.54 2.47 -16.41
C ASP A 273 -0.42 3.15 -15.59
N HIS A 274 0.01 2.46 -14.52
CA HIS A 274 1.07 2.96 -13.65
C HIS A 274 2.33 3.44 -14.42
N GLN A 275 2.74 4.66 -14.14
CA GLN A 275 3.91 5.32 -14.70
C GLN A 275 5.04 5.42 -13.66
N SER A 276 6.26 5.07 -14.08
CA SER A 276 7.45 5.27 -13.25
C SER A 276 8.08 6.63 -13.55
N LYS A 277 8.33 7.42 -12.51
CA LYS A 277 9.13 8.66 -12.55
C LYS A 277 10.63 8.42 -12.79
N ALA A 278 11.08 7.16 -12.88
CA ALA A 278 12.48 6.83 -13.09
C ALA A 278 13.01 7.46 -14.39
N GLY A 279 14.20 8.08 -14.31
CA GLY A 279 14.84 8.73 -15.45
C GLY A 279 14.24 10.10 -15.82
N GLY A 280 13.57 10.79 -14.89
CA GLY A 280 13.08 12.16 -15.11
C GLY A 280 11.87 12.26 -16.06
N LYS A 281 11.16 11.15 -16.27
CA LYS A 281 9.99 11.12 -17.15
C LYS A 281 8.86 11.98 -16.58
N ARG A 282 8.22 12.74 -17.46
CA ARG A 282 7.00 13.50 -17.15
C ARG A 282 5.80 12.57 -17.10
N TYR A 283 4.89 12.81 -16.17
CA TYR A 283 3.63 12.09 -16.09
C TYR A 283 2.62 12.55 -17.12
N LEU A 284 1.70 11.64 -17.46
CA LEU A 284 0.51 11.89 -18.27
C LEU A 284 0.79 12.56 -19.62
N VAL A 285 1.99 12.36 -20.18
CA VAL A 285 2.32 12.86 -21.53
C VAL A 285 1.39 12.19 -22.54
N GLY A 286 0.58 12.99 -23.24
CA GLY A 286 -0.41 12.53 -24.22
C GLY A 286 -1.80 12.29 -23.64
N ALA A 287 -1.96 12.27 -22.31
CA ALA A 287 -3.26 12.05 -21.67
C ALA A 287 -4.18 13.26 -21.78
N GLU A 288 -3.64 14.45 -22.08
CA GLU A 288 -4.45 15.64 -22.42
C GLU A 288 -5.35 15.41 -23.64
N LYS A 289 -4.95 14.48 -24.54
CA LYS A 289 -5.73 14.12 -25.73
C LYS A 289 -6.92 13.22 -25.43
N LEU A 290 -6.97 12.63 -24.23
CA LEU A 290 -8.06 11.78 -23.78
C LEU A 290 -9.18 12.59 -23.11
N VAL A 291 -8.96 13.88 -22.86
CA VAL A 291 -9.97 14.79 -22.32
C VAL A 291 -11.00 15.12 -23.41
N GLN A 292 -12.28 14.95 -23.08
CA GLN A 292 -13.40 15.24 -23.95
C GLN A 292 -14.01 16.59 -23.55
N PRO A 293 -13.96 17.61 -24.44
CA PRO A 293 -14.61 18.90 -24.17
C PRO A 293 -16.12 18.75 -23.91
N GLY A 294 -16.63 19.49 -22.92
CA GLY A 294 -18.05 19.47 -22.54
C GLY A 294 -18.51 18.25 -21.74
N ALA A 295 -17.62 17.28 -21.46
CA ALA A 295 -17.90 16.16 -20.58
C ALA A 295 -17.36 16.39 -19.16
N VAL A 296 -17.88 15.65 -18.18
CA VAL A 296 -17.21 15.45 -16.89
C VAL A 296 -16.10 14.42 -17.09
N ASN A 297 -14.85 14.85 -17.03
CA ASN A 297 -13.68 14.03 -17.31
C ASN A 297 -13.14 13.39 -16.02
N ILE A 298 -13.14 12.05 -15.97
CA ILE A 298 -12.62 11.26 -14.86
C ILE A 298 -11.39 10.48 -15.31
N LEU A 299 -10.29 10.57 -14.57
CA LEU A 299 -9.06 9.81 -14.83
C LEU A 299 -8.88 8.67 -13.82
N LEU A 300 -8.72 7.45 -14.31
CA LEU A 300 -8.23 6.32 -13.55
C LEU A 300 -6.70 6.25 -13.67
N SER A 301 -6.00 6.36 -12.54
CA SER A 301 -4.55 6.16 -12.50
C SER A 301 -4.16 5.49 -11.21
N HIS A 302 -3.26 4.51 -11.26
CA HIS A 302 -2.74 3.94 -10.03
C HIS A 302 -1.82 4.93 -9.29
N ASN A 303 -1.22 5.91 -9.98
CA ASN A 303 -0.31 6.88 -9.37
C ASN A 303 -1.06 8.07 -8.75
N PRO A 304 -1.14 8.23 -7.43
CA PRO A 304 -1.82 9.37 -6.82
C PRO A 304 -1.07 10.70 -7.02
N ASP A 305 0.24 10.66 -7.26
CA ASP A 305 1.10 11.83 -7.42
C ASP A 305 1.05 12.46 -8.81
N VAL A 306 0.23 11.94 -9.72
CA VAL A 306 -0.06 12.59 -11.02
C VAL A 306 -1.17 13.64 -10.91
N PHE A 307 -1.88 13.71 -9.78
CA PHE A 307 -3.05 14.58 -9.63
C PHE A 307 -2.83 16.05 -10.07
N PRO A 308 -1.73 16.74 -9.69
CA PRO A 308 -1.50 18.10 -10.15
C PRO A 308 -1.46 18.24 -11.68
N VAL A 309 -0.89 17.24 -12.36
CA VAL A 309 -0.81 17.21 -13.83
C VAL A 309 -2.18 16.90 -14.43
N ALA A 310 -2.92 15.95 -13.86
CA ALA A 310 -4.28 15.62 -14.30
C ALA A 310 -5.23 16.83 -14.19
N ALA A 311 -5.20 17.52 -13.05
CA ALA A 311 -5.98 18.74 -12.83
C ALA A 311 -5.62 19.83 -13.88
N ALA A 312 -4.33 20.03 -14.15
CA ALA A 312 -3.87 20.99 -15.15
C ALA A 312 -4.24 20.62 -16.60
N GLN A 313 -4.44 19.33 -16.89
CA GLN A 313 -4.89 18.84 -18.20
C GLN A 313 -6.40 18.93 -18.40
N GLY A 314 -7.18 19.27 -17.37
CA GLY A 314 -8.63 19.44 -17.46
C GLY A 314 -9.47 18.27 -16.95
N TYR A 315 -8.88 17.31 -16.23
CA TYR A 315 -9.65 16.27 -15.55
C TYR A 315 -10.35 16.84 -14.31
N ASN A 316 -11.66 16.56 -14.17
CA ASN A 316 -12.47 17.00 -13.05
C ASN A 316 -12.28 16.12 -11.81
N LEU A 317 -12.07 14.82 -12.01
CA LEU A 317 -11.86 13.85 -10.93
C LEU A 317 -10.77 12.85 -11.31
N MET A 318 -9.88 12.53 -10.38
CA MET A 318 -8.93 11.42 -10.50
C MET A 318 -9.18 10.38 -9.41
N LEU A 319 -9.18 9.09 -9.78
CA LEU A 319 -9.31 7.96 -8.85
C LEU A 319 -8.02 7.16 -8.84
N ALA A 320 -7.43 6.98 -7.65
CA ALA A 320 -6.15 6.29 -7.48
C ALA A 320 -6.08 5.41 -6.23
N GLY A 321 -5.09 4.52 -6.22
CA GLY A 321 -4.73 3.65 -5.10
C GLY A 321 -3.24 3.77 -4.75
N HIS A 322 -2.52 2.66 -4.74
CA HIS A 322 -1.05 2.52 -4.64
C HIS A 322 -0.43 2.72 -3.25
N THR A 323 -0.95 3.65 -2.46
CA THR A 323 -0.31 4.01 -1.18
C THR A 323 -0.66 3.05 -0.04
N HIS A 324 -1.71 2.26 -0.20
CA HIS A 324 -2.34 1.48 0.87
C HIS A 324 -2.71 2.33 2.10
N GLY A 325 -2.94 3.64 1.93
CA GLY A 325 -3.08 4.58 3.04
C GLY A 325 -1.86 4.68 3.96
N GLY A 326 -0.69 4.20 3.54
CA GLY A 326 0.54 4.07 4.32
C GLY A 326 0.74 2.69 4.96
N GLN A 327 -0.28 1.81 4.96
CA GLN A 327 -0.32 0.44 5.50
C GLN A 327 -0.05 0.31 7.01
N VAL A 328 1.05 0.90 7.49
CA VAL A 328 1.41 1.04 8.91
C VAL A 328 1.51 2.53 9.23
N THR A 329 0.46 3.07 9.82
CA THR A 329 0.36 4.48 10.22
C THR A 329 0.26 4.59 11.74
N VAL A 330 0.84 5.65 12.31
CA VAL A 330 0.74 5.94 13.75
C VAL A 330 -0.26 7.08 13.92
N GLU A 331 -1.54 6.79 13.72
CA GLU A 331 -2.64 7.77 13.78
C GLU A 331 -3.06 8.18 15.20
N ILE A 332 -2.42 7.65 16.24
CA ILE A 332 -2.83 7.85 17.65
C ILE A 332 -2.60 9.31 18.12
N LEU A 333 -1.77 10.09 17.42
CA LEU A 333 -1.40 11.44 17.87
C LEU A 333 -1.78 12.58 16.90
N ASP A 334 -1.88 12.34 15.59
CA ASP A 334 -2.36 13.28 14.56
C ASP A 334 -2.39 12.58 13.18
N GLN A 335 -3.25 13.01 12.26
CA GLN A 335 -3.27 12.54 10.84
C GLN A 335 -1.97 12.90 10.07
N ALA A 336 -1.14 13.76 10.67
CA ALA A 336 0.14 14.20 10.14
C ALA A 336 1.25 13.13 10.20
N ILE A 337 1.19 12.16 11.11
CA ILE A 337 2.26 11.16 11.31
C ILE A 337 2.00 9.91 10.45
N ASN A 338 2.09 10.09 9.13
CA ASN A 338 2.07 8.99 8.17
C ASN A 338 3.38 8.99 7.37
N PRO A 339 4.25 7.97 7.51
CA PRO A 339 5.53 7.92 6.81
C PRO A 339 5.41 8.05 5.28
N ALA A 340 4.29 7.63 4.69
CA ALA A 340 4.05 7.79 3.25
C ALA A 340 3.99 9.27 2.83
N ARG A 341 3.62 10.18 3.73
CA ARG A 341 3.57 11.63 3.47
C ARG A 341 4.94 12.25 3.19
N PHE A 342 6.03 11.61 3.59
CA PHE A 342 7.39 12.03 3.20
C PHE A 342 7.67 11.84 1.70
N PHE A 343 6.87 11.02 1.01
CA PHE A 343 7.08 10.67 -0.40
C PHE A 343 5.99 11.19 -1.31
N THR A 344 4.76 11.30 -0.82
CA THR A 344 3.64 11.89 -1.55
C THR A 344 2.66 12.60 -0.61
N PRO A 345 2.14 13.79 -0.94
CA PRO A 345 1.07 14.40 -0.15
C PRO A 345 -0.27 13.65 -0.29
N TYR A 346 -0.40 12.81 -1.33
CA TYR A 346 -1.61 12.08 -1.71
C TYR A 346 -1.59 10.64 -1.18
N VAL A 347 -1.90 10.48 0.10
CA VAL A 347 -1.85 9.18 0.78
C VAL A 347 -3.21 8.50 0.86
N TYR A 348 -4.27 9.18 1.26
CA TYR A 348 -5.63 8.63 1.22
C TYR A 348 -6.66 9.75 1.33
N GLY A 349 -7.89 9.48 0.90
CA GLY A 349 -9.02 10.39 1.03
C GLY A 349 -9.17 11.35 -0.16
N LEU A 350 -10.01 12.37 0.04
CA LEU A 350 -10.37 13.36 -0.97
C LEU A 350 -9.43 14.56 -0.93
N TYR A 351 -8.86 14.90 -2.09
CA TYR A 351 -7.99 16.02 -2.33
C TYR A 351 -8.61 16.95 -3.37
N ARG A 352 -8.22 18.23 -3.35
CA ARG A 352 -8.68 19.22 -4.33
C ARG A 352 -7.55 20.12 -4.80
N ALA A 353 -7.67 20.56 -6.04
CA ALA A 353 -6.80 21.57 -6.65
C ALA A 353 -7.65 22.39 -7.64
N GLY A 354 -7.96 23.63 -7.27
CA GLY A 354 -8.92 24.44 -8.03
C GLY A 354 -10.28 23.74 -8.14
N GLY A 355 -10.80 23.61 -9.36
CA GLY A 355 -12.05 22.90 -9.65
C GLY A 355 -11.94 21.38 -9.80
N ALA A 356 -10.73 20.81 -9.65
CA ALA A 356 -10.51 19.37 -9.77
C ALA A 356 -10.42 18.69 -8.40
N ALA A 357 -10.79 17.41 -8.35
CA ALA A 357 -10.69 16.56 -7.18
C ALA A 357 -9.88 15.28 -7.46
N ALA A 358 -9.30 14.70 -6.43
CA ALA A 358 -8.73 13.36 -6.47
C ALA A 358 -9.15 12.55 -5.26
N TYR A 359 -9.49 11.29 -5.47
CA TYR A 359 -9.70 10.34 -4.39
C TYR A 359 -8.62 9.26 -4.40
N VAL A 360 -7.95 9.09 -3.26
CA VAL A 360 -6.95 8.04 -3.07
C VAL A 360 -7.51 7.02 -2.08
N THR A 361 -7.81 5.81 -2.55
CA THR A 361 -8.30 4.74 -1.68
C THR A 361 -7.17 4.12 -0.87
N ARG A 362 -7.49 3.53 0.29
CA ARG A 362 -6.53 2.74 1.08
C ARG A 362 -6.31 1.33 0.52
N GLY A 363 -7.08 0.93 -0.49
CA GLY A 363 -6.98 -0.39 -1.12
C GLY A 363 -7.38 -1.54 -0.18
N ILE A 364 -7.27 -2.78 -0.68
CA ILE A 364 -7.79 -3.97 0.02
C ILE A 364 -6.68 -4.79 0.70
N GLY A 365 -5.65 -5.18 -0.04
CA GLY A 365 -4.62 -6.10 0.41
C GLY A 365 -3.44 -5.43 1.12
N THR A 366 -2.32 -6.15 1.21
CA THR A 366 -1.08 -5.66 1.83
C THR A 366 0.14 -6.08 1.01
N ILE A 367 1.20 -5.28 1.04
CA ILE A 367 2.50 -5.58 0.42
C ILE A 367 3.64 -5.49 1.42
N GLY A 368 4.68 -6.30 1.28
CA GLY A 368 5.82 -6.28 2.19
C GLY A 368 5.43 -6.69 3.61
N ILE A 369 5.08 -5.74 4.48
CA ILE A 369 4.62 -6.01 5.86
C ILE A 369 3.13 -6.39 5.83
N PRO A 370 2.73 -7.63 6.20
CA PRO A 370 1.36 -8.09 6.09
C PRO A 370 0.48 -7.61 7.26
N ALA A 371 0.43 -6.30 7.50
CA ALA A 371 -0.30 -5.70 8.61
C ALA A 371 -0.94 -4.36 8.22
N ARG A 372 -2.13 -4.07 8.75
CA ARG A 372 -2.79 -2.75 8.65
C ARG A 372 -2.92 -2.11 10.02
N ILE A 373 -2.21 -1.01 10.26
CA ILE A 373 -2.29 -0.23 11.52
C ILE A 373 -2.67 1.20 11.13
N GLY A 374 -3.78 1.72 11.65
CA GLY A 374 -4.31 3.05 11.29
C GLY A 374 -4.61 3.23 9.78
N ALA A 375 -4.68 2.14 9.01
CA ALA A 375 -4.96 2.19 7.58
C ALA A 375 -5.89 1.02 7.20
N PRO A 376 -7.11 0.95 7.76
CA PRO A 376 -8.02 -0.16 7.49
C PRO A 376 -8.27 -0.27 5.97
N PRO A 377 -8.34 -1.50 5.42
CA PRO A 377 -8.72 -1.70 4.03
C PRO A 377 -10.06 -1.05 3.71
N GLU A 378 -10.25 -0.62 2.47
CA GLU A 378 -11.38 0.23 2.12
C GLU A 378 -12.03 -0.18 0.80
N ILE A 379 -13.35 -0.36 0.83
CA ILE A 379 -14.22 -0.37 -0.36
C ILE A 379 -14.79 1.05 -0.48
N SER A 380 -14.44 1.76 -1.54
CA SER A 380 -14.79 3.18 -1.68
C SER A 380 -15.98 3.34 -2.63
N VAL A 381 -17.00 4.07 -2.21
CA VAL A 381 -18.15 4.43 -3.04
C VAL A 381 -18.21 5.95 -3.12
N LEU A 382 -17.89 6.49 -4.28
CA LEU A 382 -17.88 7.92 -4.50
C LEU A 382 -19.22 8.35 -5.07
N ARG A 383 -19.83 9.36 -4.48
CA ARG A 383 -21.06 9.97 -4.99
C ARG A 383 -20.72 11.34 -5.55
N LEU A 384 -20.87 11.53 -6.86
CA LEU A 384 -20.67 12.85 -7.45
C LEU A 384 -21.78 13.78 -6.98
N ARG A 385 -21.42 14.97 -6.49
CA ARG A 385 -22.37 16.00 -6.05
C ARG A 385 -22.10 17.31 -6.75
N LYS A 386 -23.14 18.12 -6.93
CA LYS A 386 -22.95 19.52 -7.31
C LYS A 386 -22.27 20.28 -6.16
N ALA A 387 -21.22 21.04 -6.48
CA ALA A 387 -20.40 21.78 -5.51
C ALA A 387 -21.09 22.99 -4.88
#